data_AF-A0A843H5K5-F1
#
_entry.id   AF-A0A843H5K5-F1
#
_cell.length_a   1.000
_cell.length_b   1.000
_cell.length_c   1.000
_cell.angle_alpha   90.00
_cell.angle_beta   90.00
_cell.angle_gamma   90.00
#
_symmetry.space_group_name_H-M   'P 1'
#
loop_
_entity.id
_entity.type
_entity.pdbx_description
1 polymer ?
#
loop_
_entity_poly.entity_id
_entity_poly.type
_entity_poly.pdbx_seq_one_letter_code
_entity_poly.pdbx_strand_id
1 'polypeptide(L)'
;MMSLNHKRTKACAISMRTKLNVYKRDGRCCIFCGRCGLPEAHVISRAQGGLGCEENIITVCRLCHDKLDNSTERKKMIQVAEDYLKKKYPGWKRENFIFDKWRKDKAKKAISYGNTATQVFSDEFVTDKSQKDKGEPPDGFRFL
;
A
#
# COMPACT_ATOMS: atom_id res chain seq x y z
N MET A 1 20.14 -16.84 -6.17
CA MET A 1 18.84 -16.86 -5.44
C MET A 1 18.81 -15.73 -4.41
N MET A 2 17.73 -14.93 -4.31
CA MET A 2 17.60 -13.91 -3.26
C MET A 2 17.10 -14.53 -1.94
N SER A 3 17.78 -14.19 -0.83
CA SER A 3 17.42 -14.59 0.55
C SER A 3 16.00 -14.12 0.94
N LEU A 4 15.36 -14.83 1.88
CA LEU A 4 14.01 -14.51 2.37
C LEU A 4 13.94 -13.09 2.96
N ASN A 5 14.96 -12.68 3.72
CA ASN A 5 15.04 -11.34 4.30
C ASN A 5 15.06 -10.27 3.19
N HIS A 6 15.79 -10.54 2.10
CA HIS A 6 15.85 -9.62 0.95
C HIS A 6 14.49 -9.48 0.25
N LYS A 7 13.71 -10.57 0.13
CA LYS A 7 12.35 -10.52 -0.46
C LYS A 7 11.39 -9.68 0.40
N ARG A 8 11.40 -9.90 1.72
CA ARG A 8 10.56 -9.13 2.65
C ARG A 8 10.94 -7.65 2.65
N THR A 9 12.23 -7.34 2.75
CA THR A 9 12.73 -5.96 2.73
C THR A 9 12.31 -5.24 1.46
N LYS A 10 12.48 -5.88 0.29
CA LYS A 10 12.06 -5.30 -0.99
C LYS A 10 10.54 -5.07 -1.07
N ALA A 11 9.73 -5.99 -0.54
CA ALA A 11 8.27 -5.87 -0.57
C ALA A 11 7.73 -4.80 0.40
N CYS A 12 8.39 -4.58 1.54
CA CYS A 12 8.00 -3.57 2.53
C CYS A 12 8.55 -2.17 2.20
N ALA A 13 9.55 -2.08 1.30
CA ALA A 13 10.10 -0.81 0.86
C ALA A 13 9.09 -0.02 0.01
N ILE A 14 8.96 1.27 0.31
CA ILE A 14 8.11 2.18 -0.46
C ILE A 14 8.90 2.61 -1.69
N SER A 15 8.43 2.22 -2.88
CA SER A 15 9.05 2.65 -4.14
C SER A 15 8.81 4.14 -4.39
N MET A 16 9.68 4.78 -5.19
CA MET A 16 9.46 6.18 -5.59
C MET A 16 8.14 6.38 -6.33
N ARG A 17 7.74 5.41 -7.15
CA ARG A 17 6.44 5.40 -7.82
C ARG A 17 5.29 5.39 -6.80
N THR A 18 5.38 4.53 -5.79
CA THR A 18 4.39 4.50 -4.69
C THR A 18 4.32 5.85 -3.99
N LYS A 19 5.45 6.46 -3.66
CA LYS A 19 5.50 7.79 -3.01
C LYS A 19 4.76 8.84 -3.85
N LEU A 20 5.07 8.91 -5.15
CA LEU A 20 4.44 9.88 -6.06
C LEU A 20 2.92 9.69 -6.16
N ASN A 21 2.47 8.44 -6.30
CA ASN A 21 1.05 8.12 -6.43
C ASN A 21 0.28 8.44 -5.15
N VAL A 22 0.82 8.08 -3.98
CA VAL A 22 0.23 8.40 -2.67
C VAL A 22 0.21 9.92 -2.44
N TYR A 23 1.30 10.61 -2.77
CA TYR A 23 1.38 12.06 -2.62
C TYR A 23 0.35 12.79 -3.46
N LYS A 24 0.12 12.33 -4.70
CA LYS A 24 -0.94 12.83 -5.58
C LYS A 24 -2.34 12.49 -5.04
N ARG A 25 -2.57 11.24 -4.62
CA ARG A 25 -3.87 10.76 -4.08
C ARG A 25 -4.33 11.58 -2.87
N ASP A 26 -3.41 11.87 -1.95
CA ASP A 26 -3.71 12.55 -0.69
C ASP A 26 -3.65 14.09 -0.82
N GLY A 27 -3.52 14.61 -2.05
CA GLY A 27 -3.48 16.05 -2.30
C GLY A 27 -2.28 16.75 -1.68
N ARG A 28 -1.17 16.04 -1.46
CA ARG A 28 0.06 16.52 -0.80
C ARG A 28 -0.11 16.86 0.69
N CYS A 29 -1.26 16.50 1.25
CA CYS A 29 -1.66 16.89 2.60
C CYS A 29 -1.76 15.68 3.53
N CYS A 30 -1.55 15.93 4.81
CA CYS A 30 -1.73 14.97 5.87
C CYS A 30 -3.19 14.58 5.98
N ILE A 31 -3.49 13.28 5.91
CA ILE A 31 -4.87 12.79 5.98
C ILE A 31 -5.57 13.08 7.33
N PHE A 32 -4.81 13.38 8.39
CA PHE A 32 -5.34 13.61 9.73
C PHE A 32 -5.60 15.08 10.05
N CYS A 33 -4.77 16.00 9.53
CA CYS A 33 -4.82 17.42 9.92
C CYS A 33 -4.78 18.41 8.75
N GLY A 34 -4.69 17.93 7.51
CA GLY A 34 -4.70 18.77 6.30
C GLY A 34 -3.42 19.56 6.02
N ARG A 35 -2.46 19.64 6.95
CA ARG A 35 -1.14 20.28 6.70
C ARG A 35 -0.30 19.49 5.69
N CYS A 36 0.67 20.14 5.05
CA CYS A 36 1.63 19.46 4.17
C CYS A 36 2.29 18.25 4.85
N GLY A 37 2.41 17.14 4.13
CA GLY A 37 2.95 15.89 4.66
C GLY A 37 3.85 15.17 3.67
N LEU A 38 4.34 13.99 4.05
CA LEU A 38 5.14 13.10 3.21
C LEU A 38 4.48 11.71 3.11
N PRO A 39 4.55 11.05 1.94
CA PRO A 39 3.96 9.74 1.68
C PRO A 39 4.85 8.60 2.20
N GLU A 40 5.08 8.57 3.51
CA GLU A 40 6.06 7.65 4.13
C GLU A 40 5.48 6.71 5.19
N ALA A 41 4.26 6.97 5.64
CA ALA A 41 3.67 6.27 6.77
C ALA A 41 2.96 5.00 6.34
N HIS A 42 3.39 3.89 6.92
CA HIS A 42 2.77 2.58 6.80
C HIS A 42 1.57 2.46 7.75
N VAL A 43 0.37 2.14 7.25
CA VAL A 43 -0.79 1.82 8.10
C VAL A 43 -0.56 0.48 8.82
N ILE A 44 -0.23 -0.56 8.06
CA ILE A 44 0.32 -1.81 8.60
C ILE A 44 1.84 -1.67 8.62
N SER A 45 2.45 -1.73 9.80
CA SER A 45 3.86 -1.40 9.97
C SER A 45 4.79 -2.40 9.25
N ARG A 46 6.00 -1.95 8.90
CA ARG A 46 7.03 -2.82 8.30
C ARG A 46 7.41 -3.99 9.22
N ALA A 47 7.37 -3.78 10.55
CA ALA A 47 7.64 -4.84 11.53
C ALA A 47 6.65 -6.00 11.38
N GLN A 48 5.37 -5.67 11.17
CA GLN A 48 4.28 -6.62 10.91
C GLN A 48 4.27 -7.16 9.46
N GLY A 49 5.23 -6.75 8.63
CA GLY A 49 5.32 -7.16 7.22
C GLY A 49 4.43 -6.34 6.28
N GLY A 50 4.00 -5.14 6.67
CA GLY A 50 3.21 -4.28 5.81
C GLY A 50 3.92 -3.91 4.51
N LEU A 51 3.23 -4.08 3.39
CA LEU A 51 3.76 -3.83 2.05
C LEU A 51 3.96 -2.32 1.79
N GLY A 52 4.95 -1.98 0.97
CA GLY A 52 5.21 -0.63 0.48
C GLY A 52 4.37 -0.25 -0.75
N CYS A 53 3.07 -0.57 -0.73
CA CYS A 53 2.10 -0.30 -1.80
C CYS A 53 1.16 0.85 -1.45
N GLU A 54 0.49 1.42 -2.45
CA GLU A 54 -0.32 2.63 -2.27
C GLU A 54 -1.45 2.43 -1.27
N GLU A 55 -2.03 1.24 -1.25
CA GLU A 55 -3.12 0.83 -0.37
C GLU A 55 -2.70 0.64 1.10
N ASN A 56 -1.41 0.76 1.42
CA ASN A 56 -0.91 0.67 2.80
C ASN A 56 -0.09 1.91 3.22
N ILE A 57 0.17 2.84 2.30
CA ILE A 57 0.92 4.07 2.57
C ILE A 57 -0.01 5.28 2.56
N ILE A 58 0.19 6.18 3.50
CA ILE A 58 -0.55 7.45 3.62
C ILE A 58 0.40 8.64 3.72
N THR A 59 -0.07 9.79 3.26
CA THR A 59 0.62 11.08 3.45
C THR A 59 0.32 11.64 4.83
N VAL A 60 1.36 11.93 5.61
CA VAL A 60 1.23 12.50 6.96
C VAL A 60 2.27 13.58 7.22
N CYS A 61 1.95 14.57 8.06
CA CYS A 61 2.94 15.51 8.56
C CYS A 61 3.75 14.86 9.69
N ARG A 62 4.94 15.40 10.00
CA ARG A 62 5.84 14.83 11.01
C ARG A 62 5.18 14.65 12.37
N LEU A 63 4.43 15.66 12.84
CA LEU A 63 3.72 15.61 14.12
C LEU A 63 2.69 14.46 14.19
N CYS A 64 1.90 14.28 13.12
CA CYS A 64 0.93 13.19 13.07
C CYS A 64 1.62 11.82 12.89
N HIS A 65 2.76 11.78 12.21
CA HIS A 65 3.56 10.56 12.06
C HIS A 65 4.11 10.11 13.42
N ASP A 66 4.72 11.02 14.18
CA ASP A 66 5.24 10.73 15.52
C ASP A 66 4.13 10.26 16.46
N LYS A 67 2.94 10.87 16.36
CA LYS A 67 1.76 10.46 17.12
C LYS A 67 1.27 9.07 16.70
N LEU A 68 1.29 8.75 15.41
CA LEU A 68 0.90 7.43 14.91
C LEU A 68 1.83 6.33 15.43
N ASP A 69 3.12 6.61 15.57
CA ASP A 69 4.11 5.63 16.00
C ASP A 69 4.22 5.49 17.53
N ASN A 70 4.17 6.61 18.26
CA ASN A 70 4.61 6.67 19.66
C ASN A 70 3.52 7.09 20.67
N SER A 71 2.23 7.10 20.27
CA SER A 71 1.14 7.51 21.18
C SER A 71 0.11 6.42 21.45
N THR A 72 -0.64 6.59 22.54
CA THR A 72 -1.82 5.77 22.87
C THR A 72 -2.97 5.94 21.88
N GLU A 73 -2.96 7.01 21.10
CA GLU A 73 -3.96 7.28 20.07
C GLU A 73 -3.75 6.46 18.80
N ARG A 74 -2.61 5.76 18.68
CA ARG A 74 -2.25 4.93 17.52
C ARG A 74 -3.42 4.06 17.04
N LYS A 75 -4.11 3.36 17.95
CA LYS A 75 -5.22 2.48 17.58
C LYS A 75 -6.35 3.23 16.87
N LYS A 76 -6.71 4.41 17.37
CA LYS A 76 -7.76 5.26 16.77
C LYS A 76 -7.28 5.83 15.43
N MET A 77 -6.04 6.29 15.35
CA MET A 77 -5.47 6.84 14.11
C MET A 77 -5.37 5.78 13.00
N ILE A 78 -4.99 4.55 13.34
CA ILE A 78 -5.00 3.43 12.40
C ILE A 78 -6.40 3.15 11.88
N GLN A 79 -7.42 3.16 12.74
CA GLN A 79 -8.81 2.99 12.31
C GLN A 79 -9.22 4.06 11.30
N VAL A 80 -8.91 5.34 11.58
CA VAL A 80 -9.17 6.45 10.65
C VAL A 80 -8.44 6.25 9.32
N ALA A 81 -7.18 5.83 9.35
CA ALA A 81 -6.40 5.58 8.14
C ALA A 81 -6.97 4.43 7.30
N GLU A 82 -7.45 3.36 7.94
CA GLU A 82 -8.07 2.24 7.24
C GLU A 82 -9.41 2.62 6.62
N ASP A 83 -10.23 3.37 7.34
CA ASP A 83 -11.51 3.83 6.82
C ASP A 83 -11.31 4.83 5.67
N TYR A 84 -10.25 5.64 5.71
CA TYR A 84 -9.81 6.46 4.58
C TYR A 84 -9.43 5.59 3.36
N LEU A 85 -8.61 4.55 3.55
CA LEU A 85 -8.18 3.68 2.46
C LEU A 85 -9.33 2.86 1.87
N LYS A 86 -10.24 2.34 2.69
CA LYS A 86 -11.45 1.63 2.23
C LYS A 86 -12.33 2.50 1.33
N LYS A 87 -12.42 3.81 1.60
CA LYS A 87 -13.14 4.76 0.74
C LYS A 87 -12.48 4.95 -0.62
N LYS A 88 -11.14 4.80 -0.70
CA LYS A 88 -10.37 4.95 -1.95
C LYS A 88 -10.27 3.65 -2.75
N TYR A 89 -10.26 2.51 -2.07
CA TYR A 89 -10.08 1.19 -2.67
C TYR A 89 -11.23 0.26 -2.23
N PRO A 90 -12.29 0.11 -3.04
CA PRO A 90 -13.35 -0.87 -2.77
C PRO A 90 -12.77 -2.28 -2.61
N GLY A 91 -13.24 -3.02 -1.60
CA GLY A 91 -12.72 -4.37 -1.31
C GLY A 91 -11.39 -4.40 -0.55
N TRP A 92 -10.91 -3.26 -0.03
CA TRP A 92 -9.72 -3.21 0.81
C TRP A 92 -9.86 -4.09 2.06
N LYS A 93 -8.90 -5.02 2.23
CA LYS A 93 -8.80 -5.92 3.39
C LYS A 93 -7.37 -5.91 3.92
N ARG A 94 -7.21 -5.72 5.22
CA ARG A 94 -5.90 -5.54 5.89
C ARG A 94 -4.93 -6.67 5.56
N GLU A 95 -5.41 -7.90 5.51
CA GLU A 95 -4.62 -9.13 5.31
C GLU A 95 -3.96 -9.17 3.93
N ASN A 96 -4.55 -8.48 2.94
CA ASN A 96 -4.02 -8.41 1.59
C ASN A 96 -2.70 -7.62 1.52
N PHE A 97 -2.41 -6.79 2.51
CA PHE A 97 -1.25 -5.90 2.51
C PHE A 97 -0.17 -6.30 3.52
N ILE A 98 -0.23 -7.54 4.01
CA ILE A 98 0.81 -8.19 4.82
C ILE A 98 1.63 -9.13 3.93
N PHE A 99 2.96 -9.01 3.99
CA PHE A 99 3.89 -9.88 3.27
C PHE A 99 3.71 -11.34 3.69
N ASP A 100 3.31 -12.18 2.73
CA ASP A 100 3.26 -13.62 2.87
C ASP A 100 4.13 -14.27 1.79
N LYS A 101 5.22 -14.90 2.24
CA LYS A 101 6.17 -15.62 1.38
C LYS A 101 5.49 -16.67 0.52
N TRP A 102 4.46 -17.33 1.06
CA TRP A 102 3.80 -18.49 0.47
C TRP A 102 2.52 -18.12 -0.29
N ARG A 103 2.21 -16.82 -0.41
CA ARG A 103 0.96 -16.36 -1.04
C ARG A 103 0.77 -16.93 -2.45
N LYS A 104 1.83 -16.97 -3.26
CA LYS A 104 1.79 -17.53 -4.63
C LYS A 104 1.53 -19.03 -4.64
N ASP A 105 2.11 -19.77 -3.69
CA ASP A 105 1.96 -21.21 -3.62
C ASP A 105 0.57 -21.60 -3.12
N LYS A 106 0.04 -20.84 -2.15
CA LYS A 106 -1.38 -20.95 -1.73
C LYS A 106 -2.33 -20.66 -2.88
N ALA A 107 -2.08 -19.62 -3.68
CA ALA A 107 -2.91 -19.29 -4.84
C ALA A 107 -2.89 -20.40 -5.90
N LYS A 108 -1.71 -20.93 -6.24
CA LYS A 108 -1.58 -22.07 -7.17
C LYS A 108 -2.32 -23.30 -6.66
N LYS A 109 -2.18 -23.60 -5.37
CA LYS A 109 -2.82 -24.74 -4.71
C LYS A 109 -4.36 -24.59 -4.70
N ALA A 110 -4.88 -23.38 -4.48
CA ALA A 110 -6.31 -23.10 -4.56
C ALA A 110 -6.88 -23.32 -5.97
N ILE A 111 -6.13 -22.91 -7.00
CA ILE A 111 -6.50 -23.12 -8.41
C ILE A 111 -6.45 -24.62 -8.75
N SER A 112 -5.42 -25.36 -8.31
CA SER A 112 -5.26 -26.78 -8.62
C SER A 112 -6.31 -27.68 -7.98
N TYR A 113 -6.93 -27.28 -6.86
CA TYR A 113 -8.00 -28.04 -6.21
C TYR A 113 -9.41 -27.70 -6.71
N GLY A 114 -9.52 -26.99 -7.84
CA GLY A 114 -10.82 -26.71 -8.45
C GLY A 114 -11.73 -25.83 -7.59
N ASN A 115 -11.16 -24.95 -6.76
CA ASN A 115 -11.96 -24.03 -5.96
C ASN A 115 -12.56 -22.94 -6.88
N THR A 116 -13.77 -23.21 -7.39
CA THR A 116 -14.53 -22.39 -8.36
C THR A 116 -14.89 -21.00 -7.87
N ALA A 117 -14.78 -20.71 -6.56
CA ALA A 117 -14.94 -19.38 -5.99
C ALA A 117 -13.92 -18.35 -6.51
N THR A 118 -12.86 -18.79 -7.20
CA THR A 118 -11.85 -17.91 -7.81
C THR A 118 -12.05 -17.69 -9.31
N GLN A 119 -12.93 -18.46 -9.98
CA GLN A 119 -13.19 -18.31 -11.42
C GLN A 119 -14.09 -17.11 -11.75
N VAL A 120 -14.79 -16.54 -10.77
CA VAL A 120 -15.58 -15.31 -10.95
C VAL A 120 -14.77 -14.02 -10.88
N PHE A 121 -13.45 -14.08 -10.63
CA PHE A 121 -12.58 -12.89 -10.61
C PHE A 121 -11.74 -12.70 -11.89
N SER A 122 -11.70 -13.67 -12.80
CA SER A 122 -10.88 -13.56 -14.02
C SER A 122 -11.57 -12.83 -15.16
N ASP A 123 -12.91 -12.77 -15.17
CA ASP A 123 -13.65 -12.32 -16.37
C ASP A 123 -14.19 -10.89 -16.26
N GLU A 124 -14.20 -10.26 -15.08
CA GLU A 124 -14.52 -8.82 -14.91
C GLU A 124 -13.29 -7.91 -14.85
N PHE A 125 -12.07 -8.44 -14.99
CA PHE A 125 -10.83 -7.65 -15.00
C PHE A 125 -10.10 -7.71 -16.35
N VAL A 126 -10.85 -7.89 -17.44
CA VAL A 126 -10.34 -7.76 -18.81
C VAL A 126 -11.23 -6.77 -19.58
N THR A 127 -10.89 -5.49 -19.44
CA THR A 127 -10.95 -4.37 -20.41
C THR A 127 -10.85 -3.10 -19.55
N ASP A 128 -9.68 -2.51 -19.38
CA ASP A 128 -9.06 -1.64 -20.38
C ASP A 128 -7.53 -1.72 -20.29
N LYS A 129 -6.93 -2.36 -21.29
CA LYS A 129 -5.50 -2.29 -21.57
C LYS A 129 -5.25 -1.06 -22.45
N SER A 130 -5.34 0.13 -21.89
CA SER A 130 -4.74 1.35 -22.44
C SER A 130 -4.52 2.29 -21.24
N GLN A 131 -3.31 2.55 -20.77
CA GLN A 131 -2.24 3.25 -21.44
C GLN A 131 -0.89 2.78 -20.86
N LYS A 132 -0.03 2.27 -21.75
CA LYS A 132 1.40 2.11 -21.50
C LYS A 132 2.08 3.45 -21.71
N ASP A 133 2.07 4.31 -20.70
CA ASP A 133 2.93 5.49 -20.75
C ASP A 133 4.24 5.19 -20.04
N LYS A 134 5.25 4.96 -20.87
CA LYS A 134 6.67 5.10 -20.53
C LYS A 134 6.92 6.58 -20.22
N GLY A 135 6.49 7.04 -19.06
CA GLY A 135 6.83 8.35 -18.55
C GLY A 135 8.07 8.23 -17.69
N GLU A 136 9.22 8.65 -18.20
CA GLU A 136 10.29 9.14 -17.35
C GLU A 136 9.71 10.16 -16.36
N PRO A 137 10.20 10.19 -15.10
CA PRO A 137 9.71 11.15 -14.13
C PRO A 137 9.89 12.57 -14.69
N PRO A 138 8.89 13.47 -14.55
CA PRO A 138 9.11 14.86 -14.92
C PRO A 138 10.29 15.41 -14.13
N ASP A 139 11.23 16.01 -14.86
CA ASP A 139 12.42 16.63 -14.27
C ASP A 139 12.03 17.60 -13.15
N GLY A 140 12.66 17.42 -11.98
CA GLY A 140 12.59 18.39 -10.88
C GLY A 140 11.89 17.95 -9.60
N PHE A 141 11.29 16.75 -9.51
CA PHE A 141 10.64 16.32 -8.25
C PHE A 141 11.63 15.61 -7.29
N ARG A 142 12.46 16.39 -6.59
CA ARG A 142 13.29 15.89 -5.48
C ARG A 142 12.47 15.90 -4.19
N PHE A 143 12.18 14.72 -3.64
CA PHE A 143 11.80 14.60 -2.24
C PHE A 143 13.05 14.95 -1.43
N LEU A 144 13.01 16.10 -0.74
CA LEU A 144 14.03 16.54 0.22
C LEU A 144 14.19 15.50 1.35
#